data_AF-A0A8T7DQE1-F1
#
_entry.id   AF-A0A8T7DQE1-F1
#
_cell.length_a   1.000
_cell.length_b   1.000
_cell.length_c   1.000
_cell.angle_alpha   90.00
_cell.angle_beta   90.00
_cell.angle_gamma   90.00
#
_symmetry.space_group_name_H-M   'P 1'
#
loop_
_entity.id
_entity.type
_entity.pdbx_description
1 polymer ?
#
loop_
_entity_poly.entity_id
_entity_poly.type
_entity_poly.pdbx_seq_one_letter_code
_entity_poly.pdbx_strand_id
1 'polypeptide(L)'
;MSEHHLTETRYASFDLVDEINQGLADAGFEFCTPIQQQTLPIALEGRDVAGEAQTGTGKTAAFLIAVFNQLLKHPPSEKRRKNQPRALILAPTRELAIQIHKDALLLGSHTGLVFGLAYGGTGYETQREELAAGVDLLIGTPGRIIDYFKQHVFDLKACQVVVLDEADRMFDLGFIKDIRYLLRRCPVPEKRLSMLFSATLSHRVLELAYEHMNNAETVRIRSDRPTADKVKQTVYYPANDEKVPLLLGLLESLQPTRSIIFVNTKRVAEKLFDWLEGNGHKTALLSGDVPQKKRQSLLRRFQDGEYKIMVATDVAARGLHIPEVSHIFNYDLPQSGEDYVHRVGRTARAGASGAAVSFACEDYAHYLVDIEDYIGHRIDNVPVDQDSLLTPKAPLKRKPKKPRGSGQHRNRHKHGKDKTSAGGKHGDKRHHKHRKSHQPKKVKQGASDSA
;
A
#
# COMPACT_ATOMS: atom_id res chain seq x y z
N MET A 1 4.82 -22.05 7.75
CA MET A 1 3.36 -21.85 7.86
C MET A 1 2.89 -22.72 9.01
N SER A 2 2.04 -22.22 9.91
CA SER A 2 1.46 -23.07 10.96
C SER A 2 0.46 -24.05 10.32
N GLU A 3 0.49 -25.32 10.75
CA GLU A 3 -0.29 -26.44 10.18
C GLU A 3 -1.82 -26.23 10.14
N HIS A 4 -2.34 -25.21 10.83
CA HIS A 4 -3.78 -24.97 11.00
C HIS A 4 -4.51 -24.23 9.84
N HIS A 5 -3.87 -24.03 8.69
CA HIS A 5 -4.49 -23.33 7.54
C HIS A 5 -4.48 -24.12 6.22
N LEU A 6 -3.99 -25.36 6.24
CA LEU A 6 -3.89 -26.21 5.05
C LEU A 6 -5.08 -27.18 4.98
N THR A 7 -5.47 -27.50 3.76
CA THR A 7 -6.48 -28.52 3.42
C THR A 7 -5.77 -29.84 3.11
N GLU A 8 -6.53 -30.92 2.92
CA GLU A 8 -5.97 -32.20 2.45
C GLU A 8 -5.68 -32.20 0.93
N THR A 9 -6.10 -31.15 0.21
CA THR A 9 -5.90 -31.04 -1.25
C THR A 9 -4.45 -30.71 -1.55
N ARG A 10 -3.77 -31.60 -2.29
CA ARG A 10 -2.39 -31.39 -2.74
C ARG A 10 -2.34 -30.58 -4.02
N TYR A 11 -1.31 -29.77 -4.20
CA TYR A 11 -1.10 -29.10 -5.50
C TYR A 11 -0.93 -30.08 -6.66
N ALA A 12 -0.27 -31.22 -6.38
CA ALA A 12 -0.04 -32.29 -7.35
C ALA A 12 -1.33 -32.95 -7.88
N SER A 13 -2.51 -32.69 -7.29
CA SER A 13 -3.78 -33.17 -7.85
C SER A 13 -4.32 -32.29 -8.98
N PHE A 14 -3.73 -31.11 -9.22
CA PHE A 14 -4.11 -30.24 -10.32
C PHE A 14 -3.25 -30.49 -11.55
N ASP A 15 -3.83 -30.25 -12.73
CA ASP A 15 -3.11 -30.30 -14.03
C ASP A 15 -2.26 -29.03 -14.24
N LEU A 16 -1.19 -28.93 -13.45
CA LEU A 16 -0.18 -27.87 -13.52
C LEU A 16 1.00 -28.33 -14.38
N VAL A 17 1.58 -27.40 -15.12
CA VAL A 17 2.84 -27.64 -15.84
C VAL A 17 4.01 -27.88 -14.87
N ASP A 18 4.97 -28.69 -15.30
CA ASP A 18 6.05 -29.23 -14.44
C ASP A 18 6.92 -28.14 -13.79
N GLU A 19 7.12 -27.01 -14.47
CA GLU A 19 7.90 -25.88 -13.96
C GLU A 19 7.24 -25.27 -12.71
N ILE A 20 5.91 -25.25 -12.66
CA ILE A 20 5.17 -24.76 -11.50
C ILE A 20 5.29 -25.76 -10.35
N ASN A 21 5.18 -27.06 -10.63
CA ASN A 21 5.33 -28.10 -9.61
C ASN A 21 6.72 -28.06 -8.96
N GLN A 22 7.77 -27.79 -9.74
CA GLN A 22 9.13 -27.61 -9.21
C GLN A 22 9.23 -26.37 -8.32
N GLY A 23 8.66 -25.23 -8.74
CA GLY A 23 8.64 -24.02 -7.92
C GLY A 23 7.87 -24.18 -6.60
N LEU A 24 6.76 -24.93 -6.63
CA LEU A 24 6.00 -25.29 -5.44
C LEU A 24 6.79 -26.20 -4.48
N ALA A 25 7.50 -27.19 -5.02
CA ALA A 25 8.34 -28.09 -4.24
C ALA A 25 9.48 -27.33 -3.54
N ASP A 26 10.17 -26.43 -4.26
CA ASP A 26 11.25 -25.59 -3.70
C ASP A 26 10.74 -24.63 -2.60
N ALA A 27 9.51 -24.14 -2.74
CA ALA A 27 8.85 -23.32 -1.73
C ALA A 27 8.33 -24.15 -0.53
N GLY A 28 8.36 -25.47 -0.60
CA GLY A 28 7.81 -26.38 0.40
C GLY A 28 6.27 -26.38 0.45
N PHE A 29 5.62 -26.10 -0.68
CA PHE A 29 4.16 -26.00 -0.78
C PHE A 29 3.59 -27.33 -1.26
N GLU A 30 3.16 -28.17 -0.32
CA GLU A 30 2.58 -29.49 -0.65
C GLU A 30 1.04 -29.45 -0.73
N PHE A 31 0.41 -28.73 0.20
CA PHE A 31 -1.04 -28.67 0.36
C PHE A 31 -1.60 -27.26 0.13
N CYS A 32 -2.83 -27.19 -0.34
CA CYS A 32 -3.56 -25.96 -0.60
C CYS A 32 -4.17 -25.39 0.67
N THR A 33 -4.26 -24.07 0.77
CA THR A 33 -5.18 -23.38 1.67
C THR A 33 -6.62 -23.42 1.12
N PRO A 34 -7.66 -23.15 1.93
CA PRO A 34 -9.04 -23.18 1.47
C PRO A 34 -9.32 -22.30 0.25
N ILE A 35 -8.74 -21.09 0.19
CA ILE A 35 -8.90 -20.22 -0.99
C ILE A 35 -8.26 -20.85 -2.21
N GLN A 36 -7.06 -21.42 -2.09
CA GLN A 36 -6.36 -22.07 -3.20
C GLN A 36 -7.15 -23.28 -3.72
N GLN A 37 -7.61 -24.15 -2.82
CA GLN A 37 -8.42 -25.33 -3.18
C GLN A 37 -9.67 -24.94 -3.99
N GLN A 38 -10.35 -23.85 -3.61
CA GLN A 38 -11.60 -23.47 -4.25
C GLN A 38 -11.39 -22.64 -5.52
N THR A 39 -10.38 -21.76 -5.57
CA THR A 39 -10.18 -20.89 -6.73
C THR A 39 -9.37 -21.51 -7.85
N LEU A 40 -8.42 -22.40 -7.54
CA LEU A 40 -7.52 -22.98 -8.56
C LEU A 40 -8.26 -23.80 -9.60
N PRO A 41 -9.20 -24.72 -9.27
CA PRO A 41 -9.93 -25.48 -10.28
C PRO A 41 -10.61 -24.57 -11.32
N ILE A 42 -11.23 -23.50 -10.85
CA ILE A 42 -11.95 -22.53 -11.70
C ILE A 42 -10.96 -21.75 -12.59
N ALA A 43 -9.92 -21.19 -11.99
CA ALA A 43 -8.97 -20.35 -12.70
C ALA A 43 -8.11 -21.14 -13.70
N LEU A 44 -7.77 -22.40 -13.38
CA LEU A 44 -6.99 -23.28 -14.26
C LEU A 44 -7.79 -23.74 -15.49
N GLU A 45 -9.12 -23.75 -15.42
CA GLU A 45 -10.02 -23.93 -16.56
C GLU A 45 -10.16 -22.65 -17.42
N GLY A 46 -9.51 -21.55 -17.03
CA GLY A 46 -9.57 -20.27 -17.73
C GLY A 46 -10.83 -19.45 -17.43
N ARG A 47 -11.54 -19.77 -16.34
CA ARG A 47 -12.75 -19.06 -15.90
C ARG A 47 -12.39 -17.98 -14.88
N ASP A 48 -13.06 -16.83 -14.98
CA ASP A 48 -12.80 -15.69 -14.11
C ASP A 48 -13.21 -15.97 -12.66
N VAL A 49 -12.46 -15.42 -11.69
CA VAL A 49 -12.67 -15.65 -10.25
C VAL A 49 -12.73 -14.33 -9.47
N ALA A 50 -13.74 -14.18 -8.62
CA ALA A 50 -13.83 -13.17 -7.58
C ALA A 50 -13.72 -13.83 -6.20
N GLY A 51 -12.52 -13.83 -5.62
CA GLY A 51 -12.19 -14.46 -4.34
C GLY A 51 -12.28 -13.50 -3.15
N GLU A 52 -13.14 -13.82 -2.18
CA GLU A 52 -13.19 -13.19 -0.86
C GLU A 52 -12.40 -14.04 0.15
N ALA A 53 -11.27 -13.50 0.63
CA ALA A 53 -10.54 -14.09 1.74
C ALA A 53 -9.63 -13.05 2.42
N GLN A 54 -9.39 -13.23 3.71
CA GLN A 54 -8.54 -12.34 4.50
C GLN A 54 -7.06 -12.40 4.08
N THR A 55 -6.26 -11.41 4.46
CA THR A 55 -4.81 -11.42 4.23
C THR A 55 -4.15 -12.59 4.94
N GLY A 56 -3.13 -13.19 4.33
CA GLY A 56 -2.42 -14.35 4.90
C GLY A 56 -3.10 -15.71 4.69
N THR A 57 -4.20 -15.76 3.93
CA THR A 57 -4.90 -17.01 3.57
C THR A 57 -4.33 -17.72 2.34
N GLY A 58 -3.26 -17.19 1.73
CA GLY A 58 -2.61 -17.80 0.56
C GLY A 58 -3.13 -17.33 -0.81
N LYS A 59 -3.86 -16.20 -0.87
CA LYS A 59 -4.37 -15.59 -2.12
C LYS A 59 -3.27 -15.40 -3.18
N THR A 60 -2.10 -14.93 -2.76
CA THR A 60 -0.97 -14.66 -3.65
C THR A 60 -0.54 -15.89 -4.45
N ALA A 61 -0.34 -17.03 -3.78
CA ALA A 61 0.01 -18.26 -4.47
C ALA A 61 -1.12 -18.73 -5.40
N ALA A 62 -2.39 -18.60 -5.00
CA ALA A 62 -3.53 -19.00 -5.82
C ALA A 62 -3.52 -18.32 -7.20
N PHE A 63 -3.41 -16.99 -7.23
CA PHE A 63 -3.41 -16.28 -8.51
C PHE A 63 -2.08 -16.37 -9.26
N LEU A 64 -0.93 -16.47 -8.58
CA LEU A 64 0.35 -16.62 -9.26
C LEU A 64 0.43 -17.95 -10.01
N ILE A 65 -0.01 -19.03 -9.39
CA ILE A 65 -0.08 -20.36 -10.02
C ILE A 65 -0.99 -20.32 -11.24
N ALA A 66 -2.18 -19.74 -11.12
CA ALA A 66 -3.10 -19.59 -12.24
C ALA A 66 -2.52 -18.71 -13.37
N VAL A 67 -1.83 -17.60 -13.02
CA VAL A 67 -1.13 -16.75 -13.99
C VAL A 67 -0.06 -17.56 -14.73
N PHE A 68 0.84 -18.24 -14.02
CA PHE A 68 1.92 -19.00 -14.63
C PHE A 68 1.38 -20.11 -15.53
N ASN A 69 0.39 -20.86 -15.05
CA ASN A 69 -0.21 -21.95 -15.83
C ASN A 69 -0.84 -21.41 -17.12
N GLN A 70 -1.57 -20.30 -17.04
CA GLN A 70 -2.17 -19.68 -18.21
C GLN A 70 -1.11 -19.20 -19.21
N LEU A 71 -0.01 -18.59 -18.73
CA LEU A 71 1.07 -18.10 -19.58
C LEU A 71 1.89 -19.24 -20.20
N LEU A 72 2.09 -20.35 -19.49
CA LEU A 72 2.88 -21.48 -20.00
C LEU A 72 2.07 -22.34 -20.98
N LYS A 73 0.78 -22.57 -20.72
CA LYS A 73 -0.11 -23.30 -21.64
C LYS A 73 -0.47 -22.52 -22.92
N HIS A 74 -0.34 -21.19 -22.91
CA HIS A 74 -0.72 -20.34 -24.05
C HIS A 74 0.43 -19.43 -24.51
N PRO A 75 1.47 -19.96 -25.19
CA PRO A 75 2.67 -19.21 -25.56
C PRO A 75 2.37 -17.89 -26.29
N PRO A 76 3.28 -16.90 -26.20
CA PRO A 76 3.04 -15.59 -26.80
C PRO A 76 2.85 -15.72 -28.32
N SER A 77 1.92 -14.94 -28.86
CA SER A 77 1.77 -14.80 -30.32
C SER A 77 3.06 -14.25 -30.93
N GLU A 78 3.44 -14.72 -32.12
CA GLU A 78 4.56 -14.19 -32.91
C GLU A 78 4.43 -12.67 -33.17
N LYS A 79 3.21 -12.14 -33.14
CA LYS A 79 2.92 -10.71 -33.34
C LYS A 79 3.12 -9.86 -32.07
N ARG A 80 3.40 -10.49 -30.92
CA ARG A 80 3.61 -9.80 -29.64
C ARG A 80 4.90 -8.98 -29.71
N ARG A 81 4.82 -7.72 -29.29
CA ARG A 81 6.01 -6.88 -29.09
C ARG A 81 6.64 -7.17 -27.74
N LYS A 82 7.96 -7.06 -27.65
CA LYS A 82 8.72 -7.34 -26.41
C LYS A 82 8.23 -6.55 -25.20
N ASN A 83 7.79 -5.30 -25.41
CA ASN A 83 7.25 -4.43 -24.38
C ASN A 83 5.74 -4.60 -24.14
N GLN A 84 5.19 -5.79 -24.39
CA GLN A 84 3.80 -6.12 -24.09
C GLN A 84 3.74 -7.20 -23.02
N PRO A 85 3.53 -6.83 -21.73
CA PRO A 85 3.28 -7.80 -20.68
C PRO A 85 2.08 -8.69 -21.03
N ARG A 86 2.22 -9.97 -20.71
CA ARG A 86 1.18 -10.99 -20.89
C ARG A 86 0.30 -11.14 -19.66
N ALA A 87 0.79 -10.73 -18.49
CA ALA A 87 -0.01 -10.64 -17.29
C ALA A 87 0.19 -9.29 -16.58
N LEU A 88 -0.87 -8.81 -15.95
CA LEU A 88 -0.88 -7.59 -15.14
C LEU A 88 -1.46 -7.89 -13.76
N ILE A 89 -0.71 -7.59 -12.70
CA ILE A 89 -1.18 -7.69 -11.31
C ILE A 89 -1.15 -6.30 -10.68
N LEU A 90 -2.32 -5.82 -10.27
CA LEU A 90 -2.48 -4.54 -9.57
C LEU A 90 -2.60 -4.76 -8.07
N ALA A 91 -1.79 -4.02 -7.32
CA ALA A 91 -1.81 -3.99 -5.86
C ALA A 91 -1.98 -2.55 -5.35
N PRO A 92 -2.71 -2.31 -4.24
CA PRO A 92 -2.98 -0.98 -3.70
C PRO A 92 -1.74 -0.25 -3.17
N THR A 93 -0.72 -1.00 -2.76
CA THR A 93 0.45 -0.43 -2.09
C THR A 93 1.73 -0.97 -2.68
N ARG A 94 2.79 -0.18 -2.54
CA ARG A 94 4.14 -0.61 -2.93
C ARG A 94 4.56 -1.85 -2.14
N GLU A 95 4.29 -1.85 -0.85
CA GLU A 95 4.69 -2.93 0.05
C GLU A 95 4.08 -4.26 -0.39
N LEU A 96 2.79 -4.27 -0.74
CA LEU A 96 2.14 -5.46 -1.29
C LEU A 96 2.69 -5.84 -2.67
N ALA A 97 2.90 -4.87 -3.57
CA ALA A 97 3.48 -5.16 -4.88
C ALA A 97 4.88 -5.82 -4.78
N ILE A 98 5.72 -5.37 -3.84
CA ILE A 98 7.03 -5.98 -3.57
C ILE A 98 6.87 -7.40 -3.03
N GLN A 99 5.89 -7.64 -2.15
CA GLN A 99 5.63 -8.98 -1.61
C GLN A 99 5.21 -9.95 -2.73
N ILE A 100 4.22 -9.56 -3.55
CA ILE A 100 3.77 -10.36 -4.69
C ILE A 100 4.93 -10.65 -5.65
N HIS A 101 5.78 -9.66 -5.93
CA HIS A 101 6.95 -9.88 -6.79
C HIS A 101 7.97 -10.87 -6.21
N LYS A 102 8.20 -10.85 -4.89
CA LYS A 102 9.05 -11.84 -4.24
C LYS A 102 8.45 -13.24 -4.32
N ASP A 103 7.15 -13.36 -4.08
CA ASP A 103 6.43 -14.63 -4.19
C ASP A 103 6.44 -15.15 -5.64
N ALA A 104 6.34 -14.25 -6.62
CA ALA A 104 6.45 -14.59 -8.04
C ALA A 104 7.84 -15.13 -8.40
N LEU A 105 8.92 -14.50 -7.91
CA LEU A 105 10.29 -14.99 -8.10
C LEU A 105 10.51 -16.37 -7.48
N LEU A 106 9.93 -16.62 -6.30
CA LEU A 106 10.04 -17.90 -5.61
C LEU A 106 9.27 -19.01 -6.35
N LEU A 107 7.98 -18.79 -6.61
CA LEU A 107 7.10 -19.80 -7.19
C LEU A 107 7.32 -20.00 -8.70
N GLY A 108 7.82 -18.97 -9.37
CA GLY A 108 8.08 -18.97 -10.81
C GLY A 108 9.55 -19.23 -11.17
N SER A 109 10.38 -19.69 -10.23
CA SER A 109 11.84 -19.84 -10.41
C SER A 109 12.23 -20.69 -11.62
N HIS A 110 11.40 -21.68 -11.97
CA HIS A 110 11.65 -22.62 -13.07
C HIS A 110 10.90 -22.29 -14.36
N THR A 111 10.04 -21.26 -14.38
CA THR A 111 9.14 -21.02 -15.52
C THR A 111 9.80 -20.28 -16.69
N GLY A 112 10.98 -19.70 -16.47
CA GLY A 112 11.66 -18.84 -17.44
C GLY A 112 10.93 -17.52 -17.75
N LEU A 113 9.85 -17.19 -17.03
CA LEU A 113 9.09 -15.95 -17.21
C LEU A 113 9.84 -14.76 -16.61
N VAL A 114 9.75 -13.61 -17.27
CA VAL A 114 10.36 -12.37 -16.76
C VAL A 114 9.34 -11.56 -15.98
N PHE A 115 9.65 -11.25 -14.71
CA PHE A 115 8.80 -10.48 -13.82
C PHE A 115 9.29 -9.03 -13.70
N GLY A 116 8.37 -8.07 -13.86
CA GLY A 116 8.64 -6.64 -13.70
C GLY A 116 7.85 -6.02 -12.55
N LEU A 117 8.43 -5.00 -11.93
CA LEU A 117 7.84 -4.34 -10.75
C LEU A 117 7.77 -2.82 -10.90
N ALA A 118 6.56 -2.25 -10.77
CA ALA A 118 6.31 -0.82 -10.99
C ALA A 118 5.58 -0.17 -9.79
N TYR A 119 6.26 0.73 -9.08
CA TYR A 119 5.65 1.45 -7.95
C TYR A 119 6.25 2.83 -7.67
N GLY A 120 5.48 3.67 -6.99
CA GLY A 120 5.87 5.03 -6.58
C GLY A 120 7.06 5.13 -5.59
N GLY A 121 7.78 6.25 -5.63
CA GLY A 121 8.65 6.70 -4.53
C GLY A 121 10.16 6.46 -4.67
N THR A 122 10.62 5.56 -5.55
CA THR A 122 12.06 5.31 -5.80
C THR A 122 12.29 4.68 -7.17
N GLY A 123 13.53 4.71 -7.68
CA GLY A 123 13.99 3.84 -8.79
C GLY A 123 13.28 4.07 -10.11
N TYR A 124 12.85 5.30 -10.39
CA TYR A 124 11.98 5.60 -11.53
C TYR A 124 12.58 5.17 -12.87
N GLU A 125 13.84 5.53 -13.13
CA GLU A 125 14.45 5.27 -14.42
C GLU A 125 14.86 3.80 -14.58
N THR A 126 15.36 3.19 -13.51
CA THR A 126 15.67 1.75 -13.47
C THR A 126 14.43 0.90 -13.75
N GLN A 127 13.30 1.18 -13.09
CA GLN A 127 12.03 0.50 -13.37
C GLN A 127 11.59 0.72 -14.82
N ARG A 128 11.77 1.94 -15.36
CA ARG A 128 11.40 2.22 -16.76
C ARG A 128 12.23 1.41 -17.75
N GLU A 129 13.54 1.34 -17.54
CA GLU A 129 14.48 0.59 -18.38
C GLU A 129 14.20 -0.91 -18.34
N GLU A 130 13.92 -1.47 -17.16
CA GLU A 130 13.54 -2.87 -16.97
C GLU A 130 12.26 -3.21 -17.75
N LEU A 131 11.23 -2.37 -17.64
CA LEU A 131 9.97 -2.58 -18.38
C LEU A 131 10.14 -2.40 -19.89
N ALA A 132 10.99 -1.46 -20.32
CA ALA A 132 11.30 -1.26 -21.74
C ALA A 132 12.10 -2.45 -22.32
N ALA A 133 12.92 -3.11 -21.49
CA ALA A 133 13.61 -4.34 -21.87
C ALA A 133 12.65 -5.52 -22.11
N GLY A 134 11.42 -5.43 -21.60
CA GLY A 134 10.33 -6.37 -21.81
C GLY A 134 10.18 -7.37 -20.67
N VAL A 135 8.94 -7.55 -20.24
CA VAL A 135 8.55 -8.46 -19.14
C VAL A 135 7.32 -9.27 -19.55
N ASP A 136 7.15 -10.45 -18.97
CA ASP A 136 5.97 -11.30 -19.21
C ASP A 136 4.86 -11.01 -18.20
N LEU A 137 5.22 -10.80 -16.94
CA LEU A 137 4.28 -10.44 -15.87
C LEU A 137 4.70 -9.09 -15.24
N LEU A 138 3.79 -8.12 -15.29
CA LEU A 138 3.95 -6.80 -14.67
C LEU A 138 3.16 -6.72 -13.37
N ILE A 139 3.85 -6.47 -12.27
CA ILE A 139 3.26 -6.28 -10.93
C ILE A 139 3.43 -4.82 -10.53
N GLY A 140 2.40 -4.17 -10.00
CA GLY A 140 2.59 -2.79 -9.55
C GLY A 140 1.36 -2.05 -9.02
N THR A 141 1.61 -0.81 -8.64
CA THR A 141 0.56 0.12 -8.17
C THR A 141 -0.10 0.84 -9.34
N PRO A 142 -1.44 1.05 -9.34
CA PRO A 142 -2.17 1.63 -10.47
C PRO A 142 -1.56 2.93 -11.00
N GLY A 143 -1.26 3.89 -10.11
CA GLY A 143 -0.71 5.19 -10.50
C GLY A 143 0.62 5.09 -11.26
N ARG A 144 1.56 4.25 -10.80
CA ARG A 144 2.86 4.10 -11.49
C ARG A 144 2.73 3.33 -12.82
N ILE A 145 1.84 2.35 -12.88
CA ILE A 145 1.58 1.61 -14.13
C ILE A 145 0.98 2.56 -15.18
N ILE A 146 0.02 3.40 -14.79
CA ILE A 146 -0.56 4.40 -15.69
C ILE A 146 0.49 5.39 -16.19
N ASP A 147 1.40 5.83 -15.31
CA ASP A 147 2.47 6.76 -15.65
C ASP A 147 3.36 6.22 -16.78
N TYR A 148 3.91 5.01 -16.61
CA TYR A 148 4.71 4.35 -17.64
C TYR A 148 3.92 3.99 -18.89
N PHE A 149 2.64 3.62 -18.75
CA PHE A 149 1.76 3.36 -19.88
C PHE A 149 1.54 4.63 -20.73
N LYS A 150 1.29 5.78 -20.09
CA LYS A 150 1.12 7.08 -20.78
C LYS A 150 2.40 7.55 -21.47
N GLN A 151 3.55 7.12 -20.99
CA GLN A 151 4.85 7.35 -21.63
C GLN A 151 5.18 6.35 -22.74
N HIS A 152 4.26 5.43 -23.05
CA HIS A 152 4.43 4.39 -24.07
C HIS A 152 5.61 3.43 -23.81
N VAL A 153 5.99 3.24 -22.55
CA VAL A 153 7.05 2.29 -22.16
C VAL A 153 6.63 0.86 -22.53
N PHE A 154 5.38 0.52 -22.27
CA PHE A 154 4.74 -0.74 -22.62
C PHE A 154 3.31 -0.50 -23.13
N ASP A 155 2.69 -1.54 -23.66
CA ASP A 155 1.24 -1.58 -23.85
C ASP A 155 0.64 -2.87 -23.30
N LEU A 156 -0.68 -2.88 -23.10
CA LEU A 156 -1.40 -3.97 -22.43
C LEU A 156 -2.18 -4.86 -23.41
N LYS A 157 -1.98 -4.72 -24.73
CA LYS A 157 -2.81 -5.41 -25.73
C LYS A 157 -2.56 -6.91 -25.81
N ALA A 158 -1.46 -7.40 -25.26
CA ALA A 158 -1.13 -8.83 -25.21
C ALA A 158 -1.46 -9.48 -23.85
N CYS A 159 -2.11 -8.76 -22.93
CA CYS A 159 -2.46 -9.30 -21.61
C CYS A 159 -3.47 -10.45 -21.74
N GLN A 160 -3.02 -11.65 -21.39
CA GLN A 160 -3.81 -12.87 -21.25
C GLN A 160 -4.39 -13.02 -19.84
N VAL A 161 -3.78 -12.39 -18.83
CA VAL A 161 -4.25 -12.44 -17.43
C VAL A 161 -4.23 -11.07 -16.79
N VAL A 162 -5.27 -10.74 -16.03
CA VAL A 162 -5.31 -9.55 -15.17
C VAL A 162 -5.73 -9.93 -13.76
N VAL A 163 -5.00 -9.46 -12.76
CA VAL A 163 -5.30 -9.68 -11.34
C VAL A 163 -5.45 -8.35 -10.61
N LEU A 164 -6.48 -8.26 -9.79
CA LEU A 164 -6.66 -7.19 -8.80
C LEU A 164 -6.53 -7.79 -7.40
N ASP A 165 -5.46 -7.49 -6.68
CA ASP A 165 -5.28 -7.96 -5.29
C ASP A 165 -5.56 -6.82 -4.30
N GLU A 166 -6.25 -7.15 -3.20
CA GLU A 166 -6.85 -6.20 -2.26
C GLU A 166 -7.69 -5.12 -3.00
N ALA A 167 -8.70 -5.57 -3.74
CA ALA A 167 -9.54 -4.69 -4.55
C ALA A 167 -10.28 -3.63 -3.71
N ASP A 168 -10.94 -4.02 -2.63
CA ASP A 168 -11.52 -3.14 -1.60
C ASP A 168 -10.56 -2.02 -1.18
N ARG A 169 -9.31 -2.37 -0.90
CA ARG A 169 -8.25 -1.45 -0.50
C ARG A 169 -7.90 -0.45 -1.60
N MET A 170 -7.92 -0.88 -2.87
CA MET A 170 -7.73 0.04 -3.99
C MET A 170 -8.89 1.03 -4.12
N PHE A 171 -10.13 0.62 -3.81
CA PHE A 171 -11.27 1.52 -3.75
C PHE A 171 -11.13 2.57 -2.65
N ASP A 172 -10.72 2.19 -1.44
CA ASP A 172 -10.50 3.10 -0.31
C ASP A 172 -9.45 4.17 -0.62
N LEU A 173 -8.44 3.80 -1.40
CA LEU A 173 -7.36 4.69 -1.83
C LEU A 173 -7.75 5.56 -3.04
N GLY A 174 -8.96 5.39 -3.58
CA GLY A 174 -9.46 6.19 -4.69
C GLY A 174 -8.97 5.74 -6.07
N PHE A 175 -8.37 4.54 -6.18
CA PHE A 175 -7.82 4.04 -7.46
C PHE A 175 -8.88 3.50 -8.43
N ILE A 176 -10.17 3.58 -8.12
CA ILE A 176 -11.24 3.04 -8.99
C ILE A 176 -11.16 3.57 -10.43
N LYS A 177 -10.94 4.89 -10.60
CA LYS A 177 -10.81 5.48 -11.95
C LYS A 177 -9.59 4.96 -12.68
N ASP A 178 -8.50 4.73 -11.95
CA ASP A 178 -7.23 4.25 -12.46
C ASP A 178 -7.31 2.78 -12.87
N ILE A 179 -7.94 1.94 -12.05
CA ILE A 179 -8.20 0.54 -12.35
C ILE A 179 -9.05 0.43 -13.63
N ARG A 180 -10.20 1.11 -13.67
CA ARG A 180 -11.07 1.14 -14.86
C ARG A 180 -10.33 1.65 -16.10
N TYR A 181 -9.45 2.64 -15.93
CA TYR A 181 -8.59 3.12 -17.01
C TYR A 181 -7.74 1.97 -17.54
N LEU A 182 -6.97 1.28 -16.69
CA LEU A 182 -6.08 0.19 -17.11
C LEU A 182 -6.83 -0.98 -17.74
N LEU A 183 -7.92 -1.45 -17.12
CA LEU A 183 -8.71 -2.58 -17.61
C LEU A 183 -9.24 -2.35 -19.04
N ARG A 184 -9.64 -1.12 -19.37
CA ARG A 184 -10.06 -0.75 -20.74
C ARG A 184 -8.94 -0.71 -21.78
N ARG A 185 -7.67 -0.90 -21.38
CA ARG A 185 -6.53 -1.00 -22.32
C ARG A 185 -6.00 -2.43 -22.45
N CYS A 186 -6.46 -3.35 -21.61
CA CYS A 186 -6.27 -4.78 -21.79
C CYS A 186 -7.23 -5.31 -22.87
N PRO A 187 -7.04 -6.53 -23.40
CA PRO A 187 -8.03 -7.22 -24.22
C PRO A 187 -9.38 -7.28 -23.52
N VAL A 188 -10.49 -7.44 -24.25
CA VAL A 188 -11.84 -7.55 -23.66
C VAL A 188 -11.95 -8.75 -22.70
N PRO A 189 -12.87 -8.74 -21.71
CA PRO A 189 -12.94 -9.76 -20.67
C PRO A 189 -13.04 -11.20 -21.20
N GLU A 190 -13.71 -11.42 -22.33
CA GLU A 190 -13.89 -12.75 -22.94
C GLU A 190 -12.59 -13.32 -23.55
N LYS A 191 -11.53 -12.51 -23.66
CA LYS A 191 -10.26 -12.88 -24.28
C LYS A 191 -9.10 -12.95 -23.28
N ARG A 192 -9.37 -12.84 -21.98
CA ARG A 192 -8.35 -12.89 -20.93
C ARG A 192 -8.93 -13.50 -19.66
N LEU A 193 -8.10 -14.17 -18.88
CA LEU A 193 -8.45 -14.57 -17.53
C LEU A 193 -8.39 -13.34 -16.62
N SER A 194 -9.46 -13.03 -15.92
CA SER A 194 -9.49 -12.00 -14.89
C SER A 194 -9.69 -12.63 -13.51
N MET A 195 -8.88 -12.20 -12.54
CA MET A 195 -9.02 -12.62 -11.16
C MET A 195 -9.08 -11.39 -10.25
N LEU A 196 -9.99 -11.41 -9.29
CA LEU A 196 -10.15 -10.36 -8.29
C LEU A 196 -10.07 -11.00 -6.91
N PHE A 197 -9.22 -10.46 -6.06
CA PHE A 197 -9.04 -10.92 -4.69
C PHE A 197 -9.24 -9.75 -3.72
N SER A 198 -10.08 -9.95 -2.72
CA SER A 198 -10.49 -8.90 -1.78
C SER A 198 -10.69 -9.48 -0.38
N ALA A 199 -10.56 -8.68 0.68
CA ALA A 199 -11.01 -9.10 2.00
C ALA A 199 -12.54 -9.02 2.09
N THR A 200 -13.14 -8.05 1.40
CA THR A 200 -14.59 -7.90 1.26
C THR A 200 -14.99 -7.76 -0.21
N LEU A 201 -16.04 -8.48 -0.64
CA LEU A 201 -16.72 -8.28 -1.92
C LEU A 201 -17.92 -7.36 -1.71
N SER A 202 -17.65 -6.11 -1.34
CA SER A 202 -18.67 -5.06 -1.25
C SER A 202 -19.36 -4.84 -2.61
N HIS A 203 -20.54 -4.21 -2.60
CA HIS A 203 -21.28 -3.91 -3.84
C HIS A 203 -20.43 -3.19 -4.89
N ARG A 204 -19.52 -2.31 -4.47
CA ARG A 204 -18.61 -1.58 -5.38
C ARG A 204 -17.56 -2.48 -6.02
N VAL A 205 -17.04 -3.45 -5.27
CA VAL A 205 -16.08 -4.44 -5.78
C VAL A 205 -16.78 -5.42 -6.74
N LEU A 206 -18.00 -5.85 -6.41
CA LEU A 206 -18.83 -6.68 -7.29
C LEU A 206 -19.24 -5.96 -8.57
N GLU A 207 -19.55 -4.66 -8.50
CA GLU A 207 -19.81 -3.82 -9.68
C GLU A 207 -18.60 -3.80 -10.63
N LEU A 208 -17.38 -3.68 -10.08
CA LEU A 208 -16.16 -3.72 -10.89
C LEU A 208 -15.96 -5.08 -11.56
N ALA A 209 -16.21 -6.18 -10.83
CA ALA A 209 -16.16 -7.52 -11.38
C ALA A 209 -17.18 -7.67 -12.52
N TYR A 210 -18.42 -7.23 -12.30
CA TYR A 210 -19.47 -7.28 -13.31
C TYR A 210 -19.14 -6.46 -14.57
N GLU A 211 -18.54 -5.27 -14.43
CA GLU A 211 -18.20 -4.39 -15.56
C GLU A 211 -16.99 -4.90 -16.37
N HIS A 212 -16.04 -5.56 -15.70
CA HIS A 212 -14.73 -5.82 -16.29
C HIS A 212 -14.28 -7.28 -16.31
N MET A 213 -15.07 -8.22 -15.82
CA MET A 213 -14.78 -9.66 -15.85
C MET A 213 -15.84 -10.40 -16.66
N ASN A 214 -15.54 -11.61 -17.09
CA ASN A 214 -16.43 -12.47 -17.87
C ASN A 214 -17.11 -13.49 -16.95
N ASN A 215 -18.29 -13.17 -16.44
CA ASN A 215 -19.10 -14.04 -15.58
C ASN A 215 -18.28 -14.70 -14.44
N ALA A 216 -17.56 -13.86 -13.68
CA ALA A 216 -16.65 -14.32 -12.64
C ALA A 216 -17.37 -15.16 -11.57
N GLU A 217 -16.84 -16.35 -11.26
CA GLU A 217 -17.32 -17.15 -10.15
C GLU A 217 -16.91 -16.52 -8.83
N THR A 218 -17.87 -16.37 -7.93
CA THR A 218 -17.61 -15.80 -6.60
C THR A 218 -17.27 -16.92 -5.63
N VAL A 219 -16.04 -16.88 -5.09
CA VAL A 219 -15.56 -17.80 -4.08
C VAL A 219 -15.44 -17.05 -2.76
N ARG A 220 -16.20 -17.47 -1.74
CA ARG A 220 -16.14 -16.85 -0.41
C ARG A 220 -15.61 -17.84 0.60
N ILE A 221 -14.39 -17.62 1.06
CA ILE A 221 -13.84 -18.39 2.17
C ILE A 221 -14.33 -17.76 3.45
N ARG A 222 -15.37 -18.37 4.02
CA ARG A 222 -15.77 -18.07 5.39
C ARG A 222 -14.62 -18.49 6.28
N SER A 223 -14.03 -17.53 6.99
CA SER A 223 -13.24 -17.89 8.16
C SER A 223 -14.22 -18.54 9.13
N ASP A 224 -14.03 -19.83 9.48
CA ASP A 224 -14.88 -20.52 10.46
C ASP A 224 -14.90 -19.82 11.83
N ARG A 225 -14.03 -18.82 12.02
CA ARG A 225 -14.06 -17.83 13.08
C ARG A 225 -13.64 -16.48 12.48
N PRO A 226 -14.45 -15.42 12.51
CA PRO A 226 -13.90 -14.09 12.30
C PRO A 226 -12.72 -13.93 13.27
N THR A 227 -11.60 -13.37 12.81
CA THR A 227 -10.41 -13.11 13.66
C THR A 227 -10.78 -12.38 14.96
N ALA A 228 -11.92 -11.68 14.96
CA ALA A 228 -12.61 -11.13 16.12
C ALA A 228 -12.81 -12.14 17.27
N ASP A 229 -13.13 -13.42 17.01
CA ASP A 229 -13.40 -14.42 18.06
C ASP A 229 -12.15 -14.81 18.85
N LYS A 230 -10.94 -14.58 18.30
CA LYS A 230 -9.65 -14.86 18.97
C LYS A 230 -9.06 -13.61 19.63
N VAL A 231 -9.67 -12.45 19.44
CA VAL A 231 -9.26 -11.19 20.04
C VAL A 231 -10.20 -10.87 21.19
N LYS A 232 -9.66 -10.73 22.41
CA LYS A 232 -10.47 -10.19 23.51
C LYS A 232 -10.78 -8.73 23.20
N GLN A 233 -12.04 -8.43 22.93
CA GLN A 233 -12.51 -7.09 22.59
C GLN A 233 -13.20 -6.48 23.80
N THR A 234 -12.79 -5.28 24.19
CA THR A 234 -13.41 -4.52 25.28
C THR A 234 -13.67 -3.09 24.87
N VAL A 235 -14.76 -2.52 25.33
CA VAL A 235 -15.11 -1.12 25.12
C VAL A 235 -15.18 -0.37 26.45
N TYR A 236 -14.64 0.84 26.47
CA TYR A 236 -14.79 1.82 27.55
C TYR A 236 -15.53 3.05 27.03
N TYR A 237 -16.25 3.74 27.90
CA TYR A 237 -17.00 4.96 27.57
C TYR A 237 -16.43 6.20 28.29
N PRO A 238 -15.19 6.64 27.97
CA PRO A 238 -14.61 7.82 28.59
C PRO A 238 -15.16 9.12 27.99
N ALA A 239 -15.20 10.18 28.78
CA ALA A 239 -15.27 11.54 28.25
C ALA A 239 -14.01 11.86 27.43
N ASN A 240 -14.09 12.84 26.54
CA ASN A 240 -13.00 13.16 25.60
C ASN A 240 -11.67 13.55 26.29
N ASP A 241 -11.76 14.19 27.45
CA ASP A 241 -10.62 14.58 28.30
C ASP A 241 -10.07 13.44 29.15
N GLU A 242 -10.89 12.43 29.46
CA GLU A 242 -10.49 11.21 30.20
C GLU A 242 -9.72 10.20 29.35
N LYS A 243 -9.79 10.29 28.01
CA LYS A 243 -9.16 9.32 27.09
C LYS A 243 -7.64 9.19 27.29
N VAL A 244 -6.92 10.29 27.54
CA VAL A 244 -5.46 10.25 27.77
C VAL A 244 -5.13 9.62 29.12
N PRO A 245 -5.70 10.07 30.25
CA PRO A 245 -5.60 9.40 31.55
C PRO A 245 -5.86 7.89 31.48
N LEU A 246 -6.99 7.50 30.85
CA LEU A 246 -7.39 6.11 30.71
C LEU A 246 -6.39 5.30 29.88
N LEU A 247 -5.94 5.83 28.74
CA LEU A 247 -4.95 5.16 27.91
C LEU A 247 -3.65 4.88 28.68
N LEU A 248 -3.14 5.86 29.43
CA LEU A 248 -1.92 5.69 30.21
C LEU A 248 -2.11 4.61 31.30
N GLY A 249 -3.23 4.64 32.02
CA GLY A 249 -3.56 3.61 33.02
C GLY A 249 -3.69 2.21 32.43
N LEU A 250 -4.27 2.10 31.24
CA LEU A 250 -4.36 0.83 30.51
C LEU A 250 -3.00 0.35 29.99
N LEU A 251 -2.12 1.25 29.57
CA LEU A 251 -0.75 0.88 29.18
C LEU A 251 0.08 0.36 30.36
N GLU A 252 -0.13 0.92 31.57
CA GLU A 252 0.55 0.45 32.78
C GLU A 252 0.00 -0.87 33.31
N SER A 253 -1.32 -1.04 33.31
CA SER A 253 -1.98 -2.25 33.83
C SER A 253 -1.89 -3.44 32.89
N LEU A 254 -2.13 -3.26 31.59
CA LEU A 254 -2.11 -4.34 30.59
C LEU A 254 -0.70 -4.72 30.15
N GLN A 255 0.28 -3.83 30.35
CA GLN A 255 1.69 -4.01 29.98
C GLN A 255 1.89 -4.61 28.57
N PRO A 256 1.36 -3.98 27.51
CA PRO A 256 1.45 -4.53 26.17
C PRO A 256 2.91 -4.64 25.72
N THR A 257 3.30 -5.81 25.21
CA THR A 257 4.65 -6.04 24.66
C THR A 257 4.89 -5.20 23.40
N ARG A 258 3.85 -5.09 22.56
CA ARG A 258 3.79 -4.25 21.36
C ARG A 258 2.35 -3.80 21.12
N SER A 259 2.13 -2.50 20.90
CA SER A 259 0.78 -1.94 20.71
C SER A 259 0.69 -0.94 19.57
N ILE A 260 -0.48 -0.92 18.92
CA ILE A 260 -0.85 0.10 17.94
C ILE A 260 -2.06 0.87 18.46
N ILE A 261 -1.98 2.19 18.42
CA ILE A 261 -3.03 3.10 18.87
C ILE A 261 -3.58 3.82 17.64
N PHE A 262 -4.82 3.51 17.29
CA PHE A 262 -5.51 4.07 16.14
C PHE A 262 -6.29 5.32 16.50
N VAL A 263 -6.12 6.34 15.68
CA VAL A 263 -6.81 7.64 15.78
C VAL A 263 -7.32 8.07 14.41
N ASN A 264 -8.42 8.82 14.37
CA ASN A 264 -9.09 9.13 13.12
C ASN A 264 -8.41 10.27 12.35
N THR A 265 -7.72 11.19 13.04
CA THR A 265 -7.11 12.36 12.42
C THR A 265 -5.62 12.49 12.74
N LYS A 266 -4.87 13.07 11.79
CA LYS A 266 -3.45 13.39 11.97
C LYS A 266 -3.20 14.29 13.18
N ARG A 267 -4.06 15.30 13.39
CA ARG A 267 -3.91 16.26 14.49
C ARG A 267 -4.02 15.56 15.85
N VAL A 268 -4.96 14.64 15.99
CA VAL A 268 -5.09 13.82 17.19
C VAL A 268 -3.86 12.91 17.34
N ALA A 269 -3.37 12.31 16.25
CA ALA A 269 -2.15 11.48 16.27
C ALA A 269 -0.92 12.23 16.80
N GLU A 270 -0.72 13.47 16.34
CA GLU A 270 0.38 14.33 16.80
C GLU A 270 0.24 14.71 18.28
N LYS A 271 -0.96 15.11 18.69
CA LYS A 271 -1.26 15.46 20.09
C LYS A 271 -1.04 14.25 21.01
N LEU A 272 -1.54 13.09 20.63
CA LEU A 272 -1.44 11.86 21.43
C LEU A 272 0.01 11.39 21.56
N PHE A 273 0.79 11.47 20.47
CA PHE A 273 2.22 11.21 20.52
C PHE A 273 2.93 12.11 21.54
N ASP A 274 2.61 13.40 21.57
CA ASP A 274 3.26 14.35 22.49
C ASP A 274 2.92 14.07 23.96
N TRP A 275 1.70 13.58 24.23
CA TRP A 275 1.32 13.08 25.55
C TRP A 275 2.09 11.82 25.94
N LEU A 276 2.15 10.82 25.05
CA LEU A 276 2.82 9.55 25.34
C LEU A 276 4.32 9.75 25.60
N GLU A 277 5.01 10.52 24.76
CA GLU A 277 6.43 10.81 24.97
C GLU A 277 6.68 11.65 26.24
N GLY A 278 5.78 12.60 26.57
CA GLY A 278 5.86 13.37 27.82
C GLY A 278 5.64 12.54 29.09
N ASN A 279 4.97 11.39 28.94
CA ASN A 279 4.77 10.42 30.00
C ASN A 279 5.78 9.26 29.94
N GLY A 280 6.84 9.39 29.14
CA GLY A 280 7.96 8.44 29.12
C GLY A 280 7.74 7.20 28.25
N HIS A 281 6.67 7.15 27.46
CA HIS A 281 6.43 6.06 26.52
C HIS A 281 7.11 6.32 25.18
N LYS A 282 8.15 5.53 24.87
CA LYS A 282 8.85 5.57 23.59
C LYS A 282 7.92 5.13 22.45
N THR A 283 7.51 6.08 21.63
CA THR A 283 6.39 5.96 20.69
C THR A 283 6.84 6.28 19.26
N ALA A 284 6.32 5.55 18.28
CA ALA A 284 6.42 5.89 16.86
C ALA A 284 5.15 6.60 16.40
N LEU A 285 5.27 7.63 15.57
CA LEU A 285 4.14 8.30 14.92
C LEU A 285 4.09 7.96 13.44
N LEU A 286 2.97 7.41 13.00
CA LEU A 286 2.73 7.08 11.60
C LEU A 286 1.46 7.77 11.08
N SER A 287 1.64 8.84 10.31
CA SER A 287 0.56 9.59 9.67
C SER A 287 0.83 9.79 8.18
N GLY A 288 -0.16 10.28 7.42
CA GLY A 288 -0.05 10.46 5.96
C GLY A 288 1.09 11.38 5.51
N ASP A 289 1.56 12.28 6.39
CA ASP A 289 2.62 13.24 6.09
C ASP A 289 4.04 12.72 6.37
N VAL A 290 4.15 11.50 6.90
CA VAL A 290 5.46 10.88 7.16
C VAL A 290 6.08 10.46 5.82
N PRO A 291 7.26 11.02 5.44
CA PRO A 291 7.89 10.64 4.17
C PRO A 291 8.19 9.14 4.11
N GLN A 292 8.05 8.52 2.93
CA GLN A 292 8.10 7.07 2.76
C GLN A 292 9.36 6.40 3.33
N LYS A 293 10.55 6.99 3.13
CA LYS A 293 11.81 6.46 3.71
C LYS A 293 11.76 6.43 5.24
N LYS A 294 11.20 7.48 5.85
CA LYS A 294 11.03 7.56 7.30
C LYS A 294 9.96 6.57 7.77
N ARG A 295 8.87 6.40 7.02
CA ARG A 295 7.83 5.39 7.28
C ARG A 295 8.43 3.98 7.35
N GLN A 296 9.22 3.57 6.36
CA GLN A 296 9.90 2.27 6.37
C GLN A 296 10.84 2.10 7.56
N SER A 297 11.63 3.14 7.86
CA SER A 297 12.54 3.11 9.01
C SER A 297 11.79 2.98 10.34
N LEU A 298 10.70 3.73 10.53
CA LEU A 298 9.87 3.63 11.74
C LEU A 298 9.23 2.25 11.88
N LEU A 299 8.74 1.68 10.78
CA LEU A 299 8.15 0.35 10.77
C LEU A 299 9.17 -0.73 11.12
N ARG A 300 10.36 -0.67 10.53
CA ARG A 300 11.46 -1.58 10.85
C ARG A 300 11.82 -1.48 12.33
N ARG A 301 12.01 -0.26 12.85
CA ARG A 301 12.33 -0.03 14.27
C ARG A 301 11.22 -0.48 15.22
N PHE A 302 9.96 -0.40 14.79
CA PHE A 302 8.83 -0.95 15.55
C PHE A 302 8.83 -2.49 15.55
N GLN A 303 9.09 -3.11 14.40
CA GLN A 303 9.25 -4.56 14.27
C GLN A 303 10.44 -5.10 15.08
N ASP A 304 11.55 -4.38 15.08
CA ASP A 304 12.76 -4.70 15.86
C ASP A 304 12.58 -4.48 17.37
N GLY A 305 11.40 -4.01 17.82
CA GLY A 305 11.09 -3.79 19.24
C GLY A 305 11.65 -2.50 19.83
N GLU A 306 12.28 -1.65 19.02
CA GLU A 306 12.84 -0.38 19.48
C GLU A 306 11.75 0.60 19.93
N TYR A 307 10.59 0.55 19.26
CA TYR A 307 9.37 1.24 19.67
C TYR A 307 8.35 0.20 20.12
N LYS A 308 7.83 0.32 21.35
CA LYS A 308 6.78 -0.56 21.87
C LYS A 308 5.38 -0.09 21.49
N ILE A 309 5.23 1.22 21.23
CA ILE A 309 3.95 1.86 20.91
C ILE A 309 4.04 2.54 19.55
N MET A 310 3.01 2.37 18.72
CA MET A 310 2.84 3.13 17.49
C MET A 310 1.49 3.82 17.46
N VAL A 311 1.47 5.15 17.33
CA VAL A 311 0.25 5.92 17.05
C VAL A 311 0.09 6.04 15.54
N ALA A 312 -1.06 5.63 15.00
CA ALA A 312 -1.32 5.64 13.58
C ALA A 312 -2.73 6.07 13.20
N THR A 313 -2.87 6.67 12.01
CA THR A 313 -4.18 6.80 11.34
C THR A 313 -4.41 5.63 10.40
N ASP A 314 -5.67 5.31 10.08
CA ASP A 314 -6.00 4.21 9.17
C ASP A 314 -5.20 4.34 7.86
N VAL A 315 -5.30 5.49 7.20
CA VAL A 315 -4.61 5.76 5.92
C VAL A 315 -3.11 5.46 6.00
N ALA A 316 -2.48 5.76 7.12
CA ALA A 316 -1.05 5.56 7.32
C ALA A 316 -0.69 4.13 7.75
N ALA A 317 -1.62 3.40 8.36
CA ALA A 317 -1.43 2.03 8.85
C ALA A 317 -1.84 0.95 7.83
N ARG A 318 -2.66 1.31 6.84
CA ARG A 318 -3.15 0.39 5.81
C ARG A 318 -2.01 -0.11 4.90
N GLY A 319 -2.11 -1.39 4.49
CA GLY A 319 -1.10 -2.10 3.69
C GLY A 319 0.16 -2.53 4.45
N LEU A 320 0.14 -2.48 5.79
CA LEU A 320 1.29 -2.82 6.62
C LEU A 320 1.15 -4.24 7.19
N HIS A 321 2.04 -5.13 6.78
CA HIS A 321 2.22 -6.40 7.45
C HIS A 321 3.11 -6.20 8.69
N ILE A 322 2.50 -6.11 9.87
CA ILE A 322 3.20 -5.99 11.15
C ILE A 322 2.92 -7.27 11.94
N PRO A 323 3.86 -8.23 12.00
CA PRO A 323 3.69 -9.41 12.82
C PRO A 323 3.78 -9.05 14.32
N GLU A 324 3.05 -9.79 15.16
CA GLU A 324 3.16 -9.81 16.63
C GLU A 324 2.76 -8.51 17.36
N VAL A 325 1.63 -7.90 17.00
CA VAL A 325 1.04 -6.86 17.86
C VAL A 325 0.24 -7.54 18.96
N SER A 326 0.52 -7.23 20.23
CA SER A 326 -0.22 -7.80 21.36
C SER A 326 -1.57 -7.10 21.58
N HIS A 327 -1.58 -5.77 21.49
CA HIS A 327 -2.72 -4.93 21.84
C HIS A 327 -3.02 -3.90 20.75
N ILE A 328 -4.29 -3.79 20.41
CA ILE A 328 -4.83 -2.72 19.58
C ILE A 328 -5.63 -1.78 20.47
N PHE A 329 -5.33 -0.49 20.42
CA PHE A 329 -6.12 0.53 21.07
C PHE A 329 -6.84 1.36 20.00
N ASN A 330 -8.15 1.19 19.86
CA ASN A 330 -8.99 2.12 19.10
C ASN A 330 -9.25 3.34 19.98
N TYR A 331 -8.26 4.25 20.04
CA TYR A 331 -8.39 5.49 20.79
C TYR A 331 -9.56 6.32 20.24
N ASP A 332 -9.71 6.37 18.91
CA ASP A 332 -10.95 6.81 18.27
C ASP A 332 -11.61 5.62 17.59
N LEU A 333 -12.92 5.40 17.77
CA LEU A 333 -13.62 4.37 17.00
C LEU A 333 -13.59 4.69 15.49
N PRO A 334 -13.40 3.69 14.61
CA PRO A 334 -13.50 3.89 13.18
C PRO A 334 -14.95 4.17 12.77
N GLN A 335 -15.13 4.71 11.56
CA GLN A 335 -16.46 5.06 11.05
C GLN A 335 -17.22 3.86 10.46
N SER A 336 -16.57 2.70 10.30
CA SER A 336 -17.18 1.50 9.73
C SER A 336 -16.69 0.23 10.46
N GLY A 337 -17.55 -0.79 10.49
CA GLY A 337 -17.21 -2.12 10.99
C GLY A 337 -16.07 -2.78 10.20
N GLU A 338 -15.97 -2.51 8.90
CA GLU A 338 -14.86 -2.98 8.06
C GLU A 338 -13.51 -2.43 8.54
N ASP A 339 -13.41 -1.12 8.77
CA ASP A 339 -12.18 -0.52 9.31
C ASP A 339 -11.89 -1.04 10.73
N TYR A 340 -12.92 -1.28 11.55
CA TYR A 340 -12.75 -1.91 12.86
C TYR A 340 -12.09 -3.29 12.75
N VAL A 341 -12.64 -4.18 11.90
CA VAL A 341 -12.09 -5.52 11.65
C VAL A 341 -10.65 -5.43 11.12
N HIS A 342 -10.35 -4.46 10.26
CA HIS A 342 -9.00 -4.23 9.75
C HIS A 342 -8.00 -3.77 10.81
N ARG A 343 -8.43 -3.01 11.81
CA ARG A 343 -7.62 -2.57 12.96
C ARG A 343 -7.35 -3.74 13.91
N VAL A 344 -8.40 -4.43 14.36
CA VAL A 344 -8.26 -5.55 15.31
C VAL A 344 -7.56 -6.76 14.67
N GLY A 345 -7.71 -6.96 13.36
CA GLY A 345 -6.97 -7.96 12.59
C GLY A 345 -5.46 -7.71 12.47
N ARG A 346 -4.92 -6.66 13.10
CA ARG A 346 -3.46 -6.45 13.28
C ARG A 346 -2.90 -7.20 14.49
N THR A 347 -3.75 -7.66 15.41
CA THR A 347 -3.39 -8.58 16.50
C THR A 347 -3.87 -10.01 16.21
N ALA A 348 -3.56 -10.96 17.10
CA ALA A 348 -4.00 -12.36 17.06
C ALA A 348 -3.73 -13.13 15.75
N ARG A 349 -2.62 -12.82 15.06
CA ARG A 349 -2.16 -13.57 13.88
C ARG A 349 -1.37 -14.80 14.30
N ALA A 350 -1.44 -15.87 13.48
CA ALA A 350 -0.65 -17.10 13.63
C ALA A 350 -0.86 -17.89 14.96
N GLY A 351 -2.06 -17.83 15.54
CA GLY A 351 -2.44 -18.66 16.69
C GLY A 351 -2.23 -18.03 18.08
N ALA A 352 -1.63 -16.84 18.16
CA ALA A 352 -1.50 -16.09 19.40
C ALA A 352 -2.82 -15.39 19.80
N SER A 353 -3.08 -15.25 21.11
CA SER A 353 -4.17 -14.43 21.63
C SER A 353 -3.81 -12.94 21.57
N GLY A 354 -4.77 -12.11 21.19
CA GLY A 354 -4.64 -10.65 21.12
C GLY A 354 -5.73 -9.94 21.90
N ALA A 355 -5.51 -8.67 22.23
CA ALA A 355 -6.56 -7.82 22.83
C ALA A 355 -6.80 -6.56 22.00
N ALA A 356 -8.06 -6.16 21.90
CA ALA A 356 -8.50 -4.91 21.29
C ALA A 356 -9.32 -4.10 22.28
N VAL A 357 -8.79 -2.94 22.66
CA VAL A 357 -9.44 -2.00 23.57
C VAL A 357 -9.97 -0.83 22.76
N SER A 358 -11.24 -0.48 22.94
CA SER A 358 -11.89 0.59 22.19
C SER A 358 -12.47 1.66 23.10
N PHE A 359 -12.33 2.92 22.73
CA PHE A 359 -12.92 4.06 23.45
C PHE A 359 -14.11 4.62 22.68
N ALA A 360 -15.31 4.39 23.21
CA ALA A 360 -16.56 4.96 22.73
C ALA A 360 -16.81 6.30 23.43
N CYS A 361 -16.08 7.34 23.01
CA CYS A 361 -16.23 8.70 23.54
C CYS A 361 -17.39 9.46 22.86
N GLU A 362 -17.70 10.65 23.36
CA GLU A 362 -18.77 11.54 22.87
C GLU A 362 -18.78 11.73 21.35
N ASP A 363 -17.58 11.85 20.74
CA ASP A 363 -17.44 12.12 19.32
C ASP A 363 -17.70 10.89 18.43
N TYR A 364 -17.47 9.68 18.93
CA TYR A 364 -17.37 8.48 18.08
C TYR A 364 -18.20 7.29 18.57
N ALA A 365 -18.87 7.37 19.72
CA ALA A 365 -19.70 6.30 20.27
C ALA A 365 -20.83 5.87 19.33
N HIS A 366 -21.33 6.78 18.48
CA HIS A 366 -22.41 6.49 17.52
C HIS A 366 -22.02 5.46 16.46
N TYR A 367 -20.72 5.26 16.17
CA TYR A 367 -20.26 4.21 15.25
C TYR A 367 -20.26 2.81 15.87
N LEU A 368 -20.38 2.70 17.20
CA LEU A 368 -20.28 1.41 17.89
C LEU A 368 -21.38 0.44 17.43
N VAL A 369 -22.60 0.94 17.19
CA VAL A 369 -23.73 0.10 16.75
C VAL A 369 -23.44 -0.54 15.39
N ASP A 370 -23.05 0.25 14.40
CA ASP A 370 -22.72 -0.25 13.07
C ASP A 370 -21.53 -1.21 13.09
N ILE A 371 -20.58 -1.01 14.02
CA ILE A 371 -19.45 -1.92 14.23
C ILE A 371 -19.92 -3.26 14.81
N GLU A 372 -20.73 -3.24 15.87
CA GLU A 372 -21.26 -4.44 16.53
C GLU A 372 -22.16 -5.26 15.60
N ASP A 373 -22.99 -4.58 14.80
CA ASP A 373 -23.82 -5.21 13.77
C ASP A 373 -22.96 -5.90 12.71
N TYR A 374 -21.86 -5.27 12.30
CA TYR A 374 -20.94 -5.84 11.31
C TYR A 374 -20.16 -7.06 11.84
N ILE A 375 -19.69 -7.02 13.10
CA ILE A 375 -18.97 -8.15 13.71
C ILE A 375 -19.91 -9.23 14.26
N GLY A 376 -21.21 -8.98 14.29
CA GLY A 376 -22.25 -9.94 14.67
C GLY A 376 -22.35 -10.22 16.19
N HIS A 377 -21.72 -9.41 17.03
CA HIS A 377 -21.77 -9.53 18.49
C HIS A 377 -21.53 -8.18 19.18
N ARG A 378 -21.99 -8.06 20.44
CA ARG A 378 -21.70 -6.90 21.30
C ARG A 378 -20.30 -7.00 21.88
N ILE A 379 -19.63 -5.86 22.03
CA ILE A 379 -18.32 -5.77 22.66
C ILE A 379 -18.49 -5.64 24.18
N ASP A 380 -17.72 -6.40 24.95
CA ASP A 380 -17.80 -6.36 26.41
C ASP A 380 -17.45 -4.97 26.96
N ASN A 381 -18.41 -4.36 27.66
CA ASN A 381 -18.22 -3.08 28.33
C ASN A 381 -17.43 -3.27 29.62
N VAL A 382 -16.37 -2.49 29.80
CA VAL A 382 -15.63 -2.37 31.05
C VAL A 382 -15.83 -0.96 31.60
N PRO A 383 -16.28 -0.81 32.87
CA PRO A 383 -16.47 0.51 33.46
C PRO A 383 -15.13 1.24 33.57
N VAL A 384 -15.17 2.56 33.38
CA VAL A 384 -14.03 3.43 33.67
C VAL A 384 -13.98 3.62 35.19
N ASP A 385 -13.03 2.96 35.84
CA ASP A 385 -12.79 3.17 37.27
C ASP A 385 -11.93 4.43 37.46
N GLN A 386 -12.19 5.23 38.50
CA GLN A 386 -11.36 6.41 38.80
C GLN A 386 -9.90 6.01 39.06
N ASP A 387 -9.67 4.83 39.62
CA ASP A 387 -8.32 4.29 39.84
C ASP A 387 -7.59 3.93 38.54
N SER A 388 -8.31 3.79 37.43
CA SER A 388 -7.73 3.56 36.09
C SER A 388 -7.32 4.86 35.38
N LEU A 389 -7.71 6.03 35.91
CA LEU A 389 -7.41 7.34 35.34
C LEU A 389 -6.12 7.91 35.96
N LEU A 390 -4.99 7.75 35.27
CA LEU A 390 -3.73 8.33 35.73
C LEU A 390 -3.72 9.85 35.54
N THR A 391 -3.12 10.58 36.49
CA THR A 391 -2.85 12.01 36.31
C THR A 391 -1.69 12.19 35.32
N PRO A 392 -1.92 12.69 34.10
CA PRO A 392 -0.89 12.70 33.07
C PRO A 392 0.09 13.86 33.30
N LYS A 393 1.39 13.60 33.10
CA LYS A 393 2.39 14.67 32.98
C LYS A 393 2.12 15.48 31.72
N ALA A 394 2.38 16.79 31.78
CA ALA A 394 2.15 17.69 30.65
C ALA A 394 2.82 17.19 29.36
N PRO A 395 2.18 17.38 28.19
CA PRO A 395 2.69 16.86 26.94
C PRO A 395 4.00 17.55 26.55
N LEU A 396 4.87 16.84 25.82
CA LEU A 396 6.08 17.44 25.30
C LEU A 396 5.73 18.54 24.29
N LYS A 397 6.14 19.77 24.59
CA LYS A 397 5.98 20.88 23.65
C LYS A 397 6.96 20.72 22.50
N ARG A 398 6.47 20.34 21.32
CA ARG A 398 7.25 20.42 20.08
C ARG A 398 7.61 21.88 19.79
N LYS A 399 8.88 22.16 19.53
CA LYS A 399 9.28 23.48 18.99
C LYS A 399 8.55 23.65 17.64
N PRO A 400 7.80 24.74 17.42
CA PRO A 400 7.12 24.95 16.15
C PRO A 400 8.17 24.90 15.03
N LYS A 401 7.96 24.02 14.05
CA LYS A 401 8.77 24.03 12.83
C LYS A 401 8.57 25.41 12.21
N LYS A 402 9.62 26.23 12.20
CA LYS A 402 9.59 27.51 11.46
C LYS A 402 9.06 27.19 10.06
N PRO A 403 8.03 27.92 9.57
CA PRO A 403 7.61 27.76 8.20
C PRO A 403 8.86 27.97 7.35
N ARG A 404 9.16 27.00 6.47
CA ARG A 404 10.19 27.18 5.46
C ARG A 404 9.73 28.36 4.63
N GLY A 405 10.28 29.54 4.92
CA GLY A 405 9.97 30.77 4.23
C GLY A 405 10.10 30.50 2.74
N SER A 406 9.01 30.75 2.02
CA SER A 406 9.01 31.00 0.59
C SER A 406 10.25 31.83 0.26
N GLY A 407 11.14 31.28 -0.57
CA GLY A 407 12.35 31.96 -1.01
C GLY A 407 12.01 33.31 -1.61
N GLN A 408 12.08 34.35 -0.79
CA GLN A 408 11.95 35.71 -1.24
C GLN A 408 13.25 36.00 -2.00
N HIS A 409 13.12 36.11 -3.31
CA HIS A 409 14.14 36.61 -4.23
C HIS A 409 14.78 37.87 -3.62
N ARG A 410 15.93 37.70 -2.98
CA ARG A 410 16.74 38.84 -2.54
C ARG A 410 17.46 39.38 -3.77
N ASN A 411 16.83 40.39 -4.35
CA ASN A 411 17.34 41.22 -5.42
C ASN A 411 18.77 41.68 -5.07
N ARG A 412 19.72 41.25 -5.89
CA ARG A 412 21.14 41.55 -5.73
C ARG A 412 21.40 42.95 -6.31
N HIS A 413 20.97 43.99 -5.61
CA HIS A 413 21.40 45.35 -5.92
C HIS A 413 22.83 45.54 -5.43
N LYS A 414 23.74 45.47 -6.39
CA LYS A 414 25.17 45.75 -6.24
C LYS A 414 25.34 47.27 -6.28
N HIS A 415 25.34 47.93 -5.12
CA HIS A 415 25.90 49.28 -4.98
C HIS A 415 27.19 49.21 -4.16
N GLY A 416 28.26 49.68 -4.79
CA GLY A 416 29.59 49.70 -4.22
C GLY A 416 29.75 50.75 -3.12
N LYS A 417 30.74 50.50 -2.28
CA LYS A 417 31.59 51.55 -1.72
C LYS A 417 32.92 50.94 -1.30
N ASP A 418 33.96 51.54 -1.85
CA ASP A 418 35.26 51.85 -1.27
C ASP A 418 35.75 50.96 -0.13
N LYS A 419 36.86 50.26 -0.40
CA LYS A 419 37.99 50.27 0.52
C LYS A 419 39.30 50.16 -0.24
N THR A 420 40.08 51.21 -0.04
CA THR A 420 41.49 51.41 -0.30
C THR A 420 42.36 50.32 0.34
N SER A 421 43.30 49.76 -0.43
CA SER A 421 44.63 49.43 0.07
C SER A 421 45.59 49.13 -1.09
N ALA A 422 46.68 49.91 -1.07
CA ALA A 422 47.88 49.91 -1.88
C ALA A 422 48.42 48.55 -2.36
N GLY A 423 49.13 48.56 -3.50
CA GLY A 423 50.20 47.61 -3.76
C GLY A 423 50.49 47.22 -5.21
N GLY A 424 50.99 48.15 -6.03
CA GLY A 424 52.13 47.93 -6.95
C GLY A 424 52.05 46.96 -8.14
N LYS A 425 52.37 47.54 -9.31
CA LYS A 425 53.18 47.05 -10.47
C LYS A 425 52.47 46.72 -11.79
N HIS A 426 52.99 47.45 -12.80
CA HIS A 426 53.06 47.21 -14.24
C HIS A 426 51.73 47.06 -15.00
N GLY A 427 51.49 47.71 -16.13
CA GLY A 427 52.37 48.40 -17.04
C GLY A 427 51.80 48.22 -18.45
N ASP A 428 51.38 49.34 -19.03
CA ASP A 428 51.48 49.64 -20.45
C ASP A 428 50.31 49.35 -21.44
N LYS A 429 50.18 50.34 -22.33
CA LYS A 429 49.55 50.45 -23.66
C LYS A 429 48.03 50.66 -23.83
N ARG A 430 47.76 51.96 -24.06
CA ARG A 430 46.67 52.58 -24.82
C ARG A 430 46.67 52.16 -26.30
N HIS A 431 45.48 52.10 -26.92
CA HIS A 431 45.09 52.58 -28.27
C HIS A 431 43.80 51.83 -28.68
N HIS A 432 42.81 52.35 -29.41
CA HIS A 432 42.45 53.68 -29.88
C HIS A 432 40.94 53.67 -30.17
N LYS A 433 40.29 54.83 -30.09
CA LYS A 433 38.90 55.09 -30.51
C LYS A 433 38.80 54.99 -32.05
N HIS A 434 37.68 54.53 -32.60
CA HIS A 434 36.75 55.41 -33.36
C HIS A 434 35.47 54.72 -33.88
N ARG A 435 34.33 55.10 -33.29
CA ARG A 435 33.07 55.60 -33.89
C ARG A 435 33.06 55.72 -35.43
N LYS A 436 32.05 55.25 -36.20
CA LYS A 436 30.69 55.83 -36.39
C LYS A 436 29.88 54.92 -37.34
N SER A 437 28.68 54.45 -36.96
CA SER A 437 27.34 54.82 -37.50
C SER A 437 27.15 54.87 -39.04
N HIS A 438 26.25 54.06 -39.59
CA HIS A 438 25.00 54.47 -40.30
C HIS A 438 24.17 53.23 -40.75
N GLN A 439 22.87 53.26 -40.42
CA GLN A 439 21.75 52.41 -40.89
C GLN A 439 21.30 52.83 -42.32
N PRO A 440 20.18 52.32 -42.89
CA PRO A 440 19.76 50.93 -43.12
C PRO A 440 19.26 50.74 -44.59
N LYS A 441 18.85 49.52 -45.01
CA LYS A 441 17.76 49.34 -46.00
C LYS A 441 17.22 47.90 -46.04
N LYS A 442 15.88 47.80 -45.99
CA LYS A 442 15.02 46.65 -46.32
C LYS A 442 15.07 46.37 -47.83
N VAL A 443 14.80 45.12 -48.25
CA VAL A 443 13.78 44.74 -49.27
C VAL A 443 13.42 43.24 -49.08
N LYS A 444 12.12 42.93 -49.23
CA LYS A 444 11.48 41.60 -49.25
C LYS A 444 11.35 41.06 -50.69
N GLN A 445 11.03 39.77 -50.79
CA GLN A 445 10.19 39.06 -51.79
C GLN A 445 10.90 38.05 -52.69
N GLY A 446 10.29 36.87 -52.75
CA GLY A 446 10.53 35.79 -53.70
C GLY A 446 9.67 34.58 -53.29
N ALA A 447 8.53 34.40 -53.96
CA ALA A 447 7.66 33.23 -53.91
C ALA A 447 7.36 32.79 -55.35
N SER A 448 7.05 31.50 -55.51
CA SER A 448 6.64 30.74 -56.72
C SER A 448 7.78 30.46 -57.72
N ASP A 449 7.95 29.27 -58.34
CA ASP A 449 6.95 28.32 -58.87
C ASP A 449 7.49 26.86 -59.01
N SER A 450 6.55 25.92 -58.91
CA SER A 450 6.39 24.59 -59.55
C SER A 450 7.57 23.73 -60.05
N ALA A 451 7.58 22.47 -59.59
CA ALA A 451 7.44 21.25 -60.41
C ALA A 451 6.92 20.09 -59.54
#